data_AF-A0A1Y1MQW3-F1
#
_entry.id   AF-A0A1Y1MQW3-F1
#
_cell.length_a   1.000
_cell.length_b   1.000
_cell.length_c   1.000
_cell.angle_alpha   90.00
_cell.angle_beta   90.00
_cell.angle_gamma   90.00
#
_symmetry.space_group_name_H-M   'P 1'
#
loop_
_entity.id
_entity.type
_entity.pdbx_description
1 polymer ?
#
loop_
_entity_poly.entity_id
_entity_poly.type
_entity_poly.pdbx_seq_one_letter_code
_entity_poly.pdbx_strand_id
1 'polypeptide(L)'
;MPSRKWCFVPVCKNTSCITPNKIFVSVPKDIKRRQKWFAAARRNISEVSKKSTMYCCEDHFDLKEDMENYIEYTLSKVSARMKPNIVPHIFSDHVDKFTTSFTAKRVRESGEKRSRKLKMSEFLQQAEAPHPEPLVPSENGKENEPMAITASTS
;
A
#
# COMPACT_ATOMS: atom_id res chain seq x y z
N MET A 1 -17.91 -6.84 -15.36
CA MET A 1 -16.86 -6.53 -14.37
C MET A 1 -16.82 -7.63 -13.30
N PRO A 2 -15.67 -8.24 -13.01
CA PRO A 2 -15.56 -9.22 -11.92
C PRO A 2 -15.70 -8.55 -10.54
N SER A 3 -16.37 -9.23 -9.61
CA SER A 3 -16.55 -8.73 -8.23
C SER A 3 -15.21 -8.64 -7.50
N ARG A 4 -14.86 -7.45 -6.99
CA ARG A 4 -13.59 -7.20 -6.30
C ARG A 4 -13.54 -7.93 -4.96
N LYS A 5 -12.70 -8.97 -4.86
CA LYS A 5 -12.39 -9.67 -3.63
C LYS A 5 -11.22 -8.96 -2.93
N TRP A 6 -11.26 -8.89 -1.60
CA TRP A 6 -10.22 -8.30 -0.77
C TRP A 6 -9.99 -9.19 0.46
N CYS A 7 -8.74 -9.30 0.93
CA CYS A 7 -8.45 -10.06 2.13
C CYS A 7 -9.03 -9.38 3.37
N PHE A 8 -9.66 -10.15 4.27
CA PHE A 8 -10.22 -9.64 5.51
C PHE A 8 -9.18 -9.46 6.64
N VAL A 9 -7.94 -9.90 6.44
CA VAL A 9 -6.84 -9.74 7.41
C VAL A 9 -6.37 -8.27 7.41
N PRO A 10 -6.38 -7.54 8.55
CA PRO A 10 -6.28 -6.07 8.55
C PRO A 10 -5.04 -5.43 7.91
N VAL A 11 -3.91 -6.13 7.87
CA VAL A 11 -2.64 -5.62 7.30
C VAL A 11 -2.44 -6.07 5.84
N CYS A 12 -3.16 -7.11 5.43
CA CYS A 12 -3.01 -7.74 4.13
C CYS A 12 -3.61 -6.89 3.00
N LYS A 13 -2.77 -6.51 2.03
CA LYS A 13 -3.14 -5.64 0.88
C LYS A 13 -3.59 -6.44 -0.36
N ASN A 14 -3.62 -7.77 -0.30
CA ASN A 14 -4.04 -8.61 -1.43
C ASN A 14 -5.51 -8.37 -1.80
N THR A 15 -5.75 -8.10 -3.08
CA THR A 15 -7.09 -7.97 -3.68
C THR A 15 -7.10 -8.60 -5.06
N SER A 16 -8.25 -9.04 -5.56
CA SER A 16 -8.36 -9.64 -6.90
C SER A 16 -8.08 -8.67 -8.06
N CYS A 17 -7.77 -7.40 -7.78
CA CYS A 17 -7.29 -6.42 -8.76
C CYS A 17 -5.76 -6.29 -8.76
N ILE A 18 -5.11 -6.42 -7.59
CA ILE A 18 -3.65 -6.32 -7.45
C ILE A 18 -3.01 -7.69 -7.70
N THR A 19 -3.66 -8.76 -7.25
CA THR A 19 -3.17 -10.13 -7.29
C THR A 19 -4.24 -11.05 -7.92
N PRO A 20 -4.54 -10.92 -9.22
CA PRO A 20 -5.64 -11.64 -9.87
C PRO A 20 -5.43 -13.16 -9.91
N ASN A 21 -4.17 -13.62 -9.90
CA ASN A 21 -3.79 -15.03 -9.98
C ASN A 21 -3.91 -15.79 -8.65
N LYS A 22 -4.03 -15.06 -7.52
CA LYS A 22 -4.11 -15.67 -6.18
C LYS A 22 -5.51 -16.19 -5.86
N ILE A 23 -5.59 -17.32 -5.15
CA ILE A 23 -6.83 -17.85 -4.60
C ILE A 23 -7.37 -16.92 -3.53
N PHE A 24 -8.68 -16.62 -3.61
CA PHE A 24 -9.43 -15.91 -2.58
C PHE A 24 -10.57 -16.80 -2.07
N VAL A 25 -10.32 -17.46 -0.93
CA VAL A 25 -11.25 -18.34 -0.24
C VAL A 25 -12.36 -17.50 0.41
N SER A 26 -13.62 -17.92 0.28
CA SER A 26 -14.74 -17.28 1.00
C SER A 26 -14.70 -17.66 2.48
N VAL A 27 -14.81 -16.67 3.37
CA VAL A 27 -14.99 -16.91 4.81
C VAL A 27 -16.30 -17.70 5.03
N PRO A 28 -16.33 -18.72 5.92
CA PRO A 28 -17.55 -19.49 6.21
C PRO A 28 -18.74 -18.62 6.67
N LYS A 29 -19.95 -19.01 6.25
CA LYS A 29 -21.21 -18.39 6.72
C LYS A 29 -21.63 -18.86 8.12
N ASP A 30 -21.22 -20.06 8.53
CA ASP A 30 -21.49 -20.57 9.88
C ASP A 30 -20.84 -19.68 10.96
N ILE A 31 -21.59 -19.38 12.01
CA ILE A 31 -21.18 -18.43 13.05
C ILE A 31 -19.98 -18.96 13.86
N LYS A 32 -19.95 -20.26 14.19
CA LYS A 32 -18.87 -20.85 15.01
C LYS A 32 -17.55 -20.87 14.24
N ARG A 33 -17.57 -21.32 12.98
CA ARG A 33 -16.41 -21.29 12.07
C ARG A 33 -15.95 -19.86 11.78
N ARG A 34 -16.89 -18.94 11.53
CA ARG A 34 -16.58 -17.51 11.31
C ARG A 34 -15.95 -16.86 12.53
N GLN A 35 -16.42 -17.15 13.75
CA GLN A 35 -15.79 -16.68 14.99
C GLN A 35 -14.33 -17.13 15.10
N LYS A 36 -14.02 -18.41 14.81
CA LYS A 36 -12.64 -18.91 14.80
C LYS A 36 -11.75 -18.19 13.77
N TRP A 37 -12.25 -17.97 12.55
CA TRP A 37 -11.52 -17.22 11.50
C TRP A 37 -11.23 -15.76 11.91
N PHE A 38 -12.22 -15.09 12.52
CA PHE A 38 -12.06 -13.72 13.00
C PHE A 38 -11.12 -13.62 14.20
N ALA A 39 -11.16 -14.58 15.12
CA ALA A 39 -10.24 -14.67 16.24
C ALA A 39 -8.77 -14.88 15.78
N ALA A 40 -8.55 -15.78 14.82
CA ALA A 40 -7.21 -16.03 14.27
C ALA A 40 -6.62 -14.76 13.61
N ALA A 41 -7.42 -14.05 12.80
CA ALA A 41 -7.05 -12.76 12.21
C ALA A 41 -7.07 -11.56 13.20
N ARG A 42 -7.15 -11.83 14.52
CA ARG A 42 -7.22 -10.85 15.63
C ARG A 42 -8.23 -9.71 15.40
N ARG A 43 -9.39 -10.01 14.79
CA ARG A 43 -10.39 -9.04 14.34
C ARG A 43 -11.75 -9.25 15.03
N ASN A 44 -12.33 -8.17 15.55
CA ASN A 44 -13.65 -8.24 16.19
C ASN A 44 -14.74 -8.63 15.18
N ILE A 45 -15.46 -9.72 15.44
CA ILE A 45 -16.58 -10.13 14.58
C ILE A 45 -17.75 -9.12 14.60
N SER A 46 -17.91 -8.38 15.70
CA SER A 46 -18.94 -7.34 15.86
C SER A 46 -18.78 -6.16 14.90
N GLU A 47 -17.58 -5.92 14.37
CA GLU A 47 -17.32 -4.89 13.34
C GLU A 47 -17.83 -5.28 11.95
N VAL A 48 -18.25 -6.54 11.74
CA VAL A 48 -18.56 -7.07 10.41
C VAL A 48 -19.92 -7.76 10.39
N SER A 49 -20.83 -7.24 9.56
CA SER A 49 -22.18 -7.80 9.37
C SER A 49 -22.16 -9.31 9.07
N LYS A 50 -22.95 -10.08 9.81
CA LYS A 50 -23.11 -11.55 9.65
C LYS A 50 -23.51 -11.94 8.21
N LYS A 51 -24.18 -11.05 7.49
CA LYS A 51 -24.62 -11.25 6.09
C LYS A 51 -23.52 -11.00 5.05
N SER A 52 -22.42 -10.33 5.40
CA SER A 52 -21.37 -10.00 4.43
C SER A 52 -20.54 -11.23 4.02
N THR A 53 -20.25 -11.33 2.73
CA THR A 53 -19.26 -12.25 2.16
C THR A 53 -17.88 -11.60 2.23
N MET A 54 -17.01 -12.14 3.09
CA MET A 54 -15.61 -11.74 3.22
C MET A 54 -14.72 -12.79 2.54
N TYR A 55 -13.50 -12.42 2.14
CA TYR A 55 -12.54 -13.33 1.54
C TYR A 55 -11.20 -13.33 2.30
N CYS A 56 -10.45 -14.41 2.18
CA CYS A 56 -9.07 -14.53 2.65
C CYS A 56 -8.21 -15.00 1.48
N CYS A 57 -7.02 -14.42 1.30
CA CYS A 57 -6.08 -14.87 0.27
C CYS A 57 -5.29 -16.11 0.73
N GLU A 58 -4.72 -16.83 -0.23
CA GLU A 58 -3.86 -18.00 -0.02
C GLU A 58 -2.67 -17.79 0.92
N ASP A 59 -2.08 -16.59 0.97
CA ASP A 59 -0.90 -16.29 1.81
C ASP A 59 -1.12 -16.51 3.33
N HIS A 60 -2.34 -16.84 3.75
CA HIS A 60 -2.72 -17.12 5.15
C HIS A 60 -2.95 -18.60 5.47
N PHE A 61 -2.71 -19.50 4.50
CA PHE A 61 -2.99 -20.94 4.56
C PHE A 61 -1.82 -21.75 3.97
N ASP A 62 -1.60 -22.97 4.44
CA ASP A 62 -0.78 -23.91 3.69
C ASP A 62 -1.65 -24.58 2.63
N LEU A 63 -1.48 -24.21 1.36
CA LEU A 63 -2.35 -24.73 0.29
C LEU A 63 -2.31 -26.25 0.13
N LYS A 64 -1.21 -26.91 0.50
CA LYS A 64 -1.01 -28.35 0.33
C LYS A 64 -1.64 -29.14 1.48
N GLU A 65 -1.59 -28.61 2.70
CA GLU A 65 -2.16 -29.24 3.90
C GLU A 65 -3.62 -28.81 4.18
N ASP A 66 -4.00 -27.57 3.90
CA ASP A 66 -5.32 -27.02 4.24
C ASP A 66 -6.40 -27.31 3.19
N MET A 67 -6.04 -27.46 1.91
CA MET A 67 -7.03 -27.81 0.89
C MET A 67 -7.47 -29.27 1.01
N GLU A 68 -8.78 -29.47 0.87
CA GLU A 68 -9.39 -30.77 0.65
C GLU A 68 -9.08 -31.27 -0.78
N ASN A 69 -8.93 -30.33 -1.72
CA ASN A 69 -8.94 -30.60 -3.16
C ASN A 69 -7.67 -30.12 -3.89
N TYR A 70 -6.50 -30.15 -3.22
CA TYR A 70 -5.25 -29.60 -3.76
C TYR A 70 -4.83 -30.21 -5.11
N ILE A 71 -4.97 -31.53 -5.24
CA ILE A 71 -4.56 -32.28 -6.43
C ILE A 71 -5.45 -31.93 -7.64
N GLU A 72 -6.78 -32.00 -7.48
CA GLU A 72 -7.74 -31.63 -8.54
C GLU A 72 -7.68 -30.13 -8.86
N TYR A 73 -7.42 -29.26 -7.88
CA TYR A 73 -7.18 -27.84 -8.12
C TYR A 73 -5.98 -27.63 -9.05
N THR A 74 -4.88 -28.33 -8.78
CA THR A 74 -3.62 -28.22 -9.53
C THR A 74 -3.73 -28.80 -10.95
N LEU A 75 -4.38 -29.96 -11.10
CA LEU A 75 -4.51 -30.66 -12.38
C LEU A 75 -5.66 -30.14 -13.25
N SER A 76 -6.82 -29.87 -12.64
CA SER A 76 -8.09 -29.66 -13.35
C SER A 76 -8.65 -28.24 -13.22
N LYS A 77 -7.95 -27.32 -12.53
CA LYS A 77 -8.32 -25.89 -12.35
C LYS A 77 -9.74 -25.65 -11.80
N VAL A 78 -10.24 -26.61 -11.01
CA VAL A 78 -11.52 -26.51 -10.29
C VAL A 78 -11.50 -25.41 -9.22
N SER A 79 -12.65 -25.12 -8.60
CA SER A 79 -12.71 -24.18 -7.47
C SER A 79 -12.01 -24.74 -6.23
N ALA A 80 -11.07 -23.97 -5.65
CA ALA A 80 -10.36 -24.34 -4.42
C ALA A 80 -11.33 -24.58 -3.24
N ARG A 81 -11.16 -25.72 -2.55
CA ARG A 81 -11.95 -26.15 -1.38
C ARG A 81 -11.03 -26.37 -0.18
N MET A 82 -11.25 -25.63 0.90
CA MET A 82 -10.53 -25.79 2.16
C MET A 82 -11.23 -26.83 3.05
N LYS A 83 -10.45 -27.64 3.78
CA LYS A 83 -10.96 -28.60 4.77
C LYS A 83 -11.84 -27.89 5.82
N PRO A 84 -12.90 -28.55 6.34
CA PRO A 84 -13.95 -27.87 7.12
C PRO A 84 -13.46 -27.22 8.42
N ASN A 85 -12.43 -27.76 9.06
CA ASN A 85 -11.96 -27.29 10.37
C ASN A 85 -10.84 -26.24 10.32
N ILE A 86 -10.33 -25.91 9.13
CA ILE A 86 -9.22 -24.98 8.95
C ILE A 86 -9.62 -23.52 9.22
N VAL A 87 -8.63 -22.77 9.73
CA VAL A 87 -8.63 -21.31 9.91
C VAL A 87 -7.36 -20.75 9.25
N PRO A 88 -7.36 -19.48 8.80
CA PRO A 88 -6.11 -18.82 8.42
C PRO A 88 -5.17 -18.82 9.62
N HIS A 89 -3.93 -19.27 9.40
CA HIS A 89 -2.94 -19.47 10.48
C HIS A 89 -1.57 -18.86 10.16
N ILE A 90 -1.28 -18.56 8.88
CA ILE A 90 -0.03 -17.89 8.47
C ILE A 90 -0.25 -16.36 8.53
N PHE A 91 0.49 -15.68 9.40
CA PHE A 91 0.40 -14.23 9.60
C PHE A 91 1.80 -13.61 9.75
N SER A 92 2.41 -13.24 8.63
CA SER A 92 3.74 -12.58 8.59
C SER A 92 3.77 -11.17 9.19
N ASP A 93 2.60 -10.60 9.52
CA ASP A 93 2.41 -9.24 10.02
C ASP A 93 2.66 -9.08 11.54
N HIS A 94 3.41 -10.01 12.15
CA HIS A 94 3.80 -9.98 13.56
C HIS A 94 5.31 -9.90 13.72
N VAL A 95 5.86 -8.71 13.44
CA VAL A 95 7.12 -8.29 14.05
C VAL A 95 6.83 -8.03 15.53
N ASP A 96 7.26 -8.94 16.40
CA ASP A 96 7.03 -8.86 17.84
C ASP A 96 7.75 -7.67 18.48
N LYS A 97 7.07 -6.52 18.50
CA LYS A 97 7.43 -5.36 19.34
C LYS A 97 7.07 -5.63 20.80
N PHE A 98 7.65 -6.68 21.37
CA PHE A 98 7.46 -7.04 22.78
C PHE A 98 8.32 -6.14 23.68
N THR A 99 7.98 -4.86 23.75
CA THR A 99 8.60 -3.89 24.67
C THR A 99 7.55 -2.90 25.14
N THR A 100 6.92 -3.26 26.27
CA THR A 100 6.31 -2.37 27.28
C THR A 100 5.55 -1.13 26.82
N SER A 101 4.21 -1.18 26.84
CA SER A 101 3.40 -0.24 27.67
C SER A 101 1.90 -0.53 27.60
N PHE A 102 1.23 -0.49 28.76
CA PHE A 102 -0.22 -0.66 28.91
C PHE A 102 -1.00 0.66 28.65
N THR A 103 -0.61 1.47 27.64
CA THR A 103 -1.27 2.77 27.36
C THR A 103 -1.18 3.19 25.88
N ALA A 104 -2.07 2.66 25.03
CA ALA A 104 -2.21 3.14 23.64
C ALA A 104 -3.68 3.07 23.15
N LYS A 105 -4.58 3.83 23.80
CA LYS A 105 -6.01 3.94 23.44
C LYS A 105 -6.21 4.70 22.11
N ARG A 106 -5.85 4.08 20.99
CA ARG A 106 -6.06 4.66 19.65
C ARG A 106 -7.55 4.58 19.28
N VAL A 107 -8.27 5.66 19.57
CA VAL A 107 -9.64 5.89 19.08
C VAL A 107 -9.64 5.81 17.56
N ARG A 108 -10.59 5.05 16.98
CA ARG A 108 -10.80 5.00 15.53
C ARG A 108 -11.76 6.11 15.11
N GLU A 109 -11.21 7.27 14.80
CA GLU A 109 -11.98 8.36 14.20
C GLU A 109 -12.52 7.92 12.83
N SER A 110 -13.84 7.94 12.68
CA SER A 110 -14.54 7.18 11.63
C SER A 110 -14.98 8.04 10.45
N GLY A 111 -13.98 8.57 9.72
CA GLY A 111 -14.09 8.93 8.31
C GLY A 111 -14.81 10.23 7.96
N GLU A 112 -14.05 11.25 7.56
CA GLU A 112 -14.53 12.37 6.76
C GLU A 112 -13.86 12.38 5.36
N LYS A 113 -14.55 12.92 4.35
CA LYS A 113 -14.29 12.60 2.93
C LYS A 113 -13.06 13.31 2.35
N ARG A 114 -12.19 12.50 1.72
CA ARG A 114 -11.44 12.77 0.47
C ARG A 114 -11.43 14.22 -0.04
N SER A 115 -10.39 14.99 0.32
CA SER A 115 -10.02 16.22 -0.41
C SER A 115 -8.81 15.99 -1.33
N ARG A 116 -8.79 16.70 -2.46
CA ARG A 116 -7.70 16.83 -3.45
C ARG A 116 -7.71 18.29 -3.91
N LYS A 117 -6.54 18.83 -4.28
CA LYS A 117 -6.27 20.25 -4.63
C LYS A 117 -6.16 21.17 -3.39
N LEU A 118 -5.28 22.17 -3.30
CA LEU A 118 -4.08 22.51 -4.10
C LEU A 118 -2.87 22.75 -3.16
N LYS A 119 -1.67 22.72 -3.75
CA LYS A 119 -0.50 23.53 -3.34
C LYS A 119 0.13 24.11 -4.62
N MET A 120 1.07 25.05 -4.47
CA MET A 120 1.88 25.68 -5.52
C MET A 120 1.20 26.80 -6.33
N SER A 121 0.92 27.94 -5.69
CA SER A 121 0.75 29.25 -6.36
C SER A 121 0.81 30.44 -5.37
N GLU A 122 1.87 30.54 -4.55
CA GLU A 122 2.02 31.63 -3.56
C GLU A 122 3.51 31.93 -3.28
N PHE A 123 4.25 32.37 -4.32
CA PHE A 123 5.66 32.81 -4.17
C PHE A 123 6.15 33.77 -5.27
N LEU A 124 5.27 34.42 -6.04
CA LEU A 124 5.65 35.32 -7.14
C LEU A 124 4.77 36.58 -7.15
N GLN A 125 4.96 37.47 -6.18
CA GLN A 125 4.30 38.79 -6.15
C GLN A 125 5.17 39.87 -5.48
N GLN A 126 6.46 39.95 -5.82
CA GLN A 126 7.36 41.01 -5.34
C GLN A 126 8.37 41.43 -6.43
N ALA A 127 7.89 41.68 -7.65
CA ALA A 127 8.69 42.08 -8.80
C ALA A 127 7.91 42.96 -9.77
N GLU A 128 7.56 44.18 -9.35
CA GLU A 128 7.14 45.26 -10.24
C GLU A 128 7.83 46.55 -9.79
N ALA A 129 8.39 47.30 -10.75
CA ALA A 129 9.33 48.39 -10.49
C ALA A 129 8.66 49.77 -10.58
N PRO A 130 9.35 50.81 -10.09
CA PRO A 130 9.39 52.07 -10.84
C PRO A 130 10.82 52.43 -11.24
N HIS A 131 10.94 53.05 -12.41
CA HIS A 131 12.18 53.45 -13.07
C HIS A 131 12.14 54.96 -13.35
N PRO A 132 13.28 55.67 -13.20
CA PRO A 132 13.71 56.51 -14.32
C PRO A 132 15.21 56.40 -14.66
N GLU A 133 15.47 56.53 -15.97
CA GLU A 133 16.74 56.77 -16.67
C GLU A 133 17.15 58.26 -16.58
N PRO A 134 18.20 58.75 -17.28
CA PRO A 134 19.52 58.16 -17.57
C PRO A 134 20.68 59.13 -17.26
N LEU A 135 21.93 58.67 -17.17
CA LEU A 135 23.09 59.43 -17.69
C LEU A 135 24.25 58.49 -18.08
N VAL A 136 24.82 58.77 -19.26
CA VAL A 136 26.06 58.22 -19.85
C VAL A 136 26.90 59.44 -20.34
N PRO A 137 28.14 59.30 -20.85
CA PRO A 137 29.04 58.13 -20.92
C PRO A 137 30.43 58.41 -20.30
N SER A 138 31.38 57.48 -20.42
CA SER A 138 32.67 57.68 -21.12
C SER A 138 33.78 56.69 -20.70
N GLU A 139 34.29 55.96 -21.70
CA GLU A 139 35.70 55.67 -22.07
C GLU A 139 36.84 55.56 -21.01
N ASN A 140 37.99 54.90 -21.27
CA ASN A 140 38.52 54.29 -22.50
C ASN A 140 39.61 53.23 -22.20
N GLY A 141 39.69 52.16 -23.01
CA GLY A 141 40.85 51.24 -23.07
C GLY A 141 41.06 50.25 -21.90
N LYS A 142 42.00 49.30 -22.00
CA LYS A 142 42.89 48.99 -23.15
C LYS A 142 43.48 47.55 -23.06
N GLU A 143 44.26 47.19 -24.08
CA GLU A 143 44.94 45.91 -24.35
C GLU A 143 45.72 45.28 -23.15
N ASN A 144 46.12 43.99 -23.10
CA ASN A 144 46.51 43.05 -24.18
C ASN A 144 46.50 41.54 -23.76
N GLU A 145 46.66 40.65 -24.75
CA GLU A 145 47.09 39.23 -24.60
C GLU A 145 48.64 39.15 -24.73
N PRO A 146 49.32 38.06 -24.28
CA PRO A 146 49.65 37.02 -25.28
C PRO A 146 49.79 35.55 -24.77
N MET A 147 49.22 34.63 -25.55
CA MET A 147 49.74 33.35 -26.04
C MET A 147 50.95 32.67 -25.33
N ALA A 148 50.75 31.43 -24.89
CA ALA A 148 51.82 30.46 -24.58
C ALA A 148 51.49 29.01 -25.00
N ILE A 149 51.87 28.69 -26.24
CA ILE A 149 52.36 27.37 -26.73
C ILE A 149 53.37 26.74 -25.73
N THR A 150 53.63 25.43 -25.58
CA THR A 150 53.14 24.12 -26.12
C THR A 150 53.60 23.03 -25.09
N ALA A 151 53.52 21.68 -25.21
CA ALA A 151 53.34 20.71 -26.32
C ALA A 151 52.76 19.37 -25.80
N SER A 152 52.60 18.36 -26.68
CA SER A 152 52.29 16.96 -26.35
C SER A 152 53.57 16.11 -26.15
N THR A 153 53.51 15.01 -25.37
CA THR A 153 54.14 13.69 -25.65
C THR A 153 53.96 12.68 -24.50
N SER A 154 53.71 11.41 -24.86
CA SER A 154 53.78 10.15 -24.08
C SER A 154 53.11 10.09 -22.70
#